data_AF-A0A847YFI5-F1
#
_entry.id   AF-A0A847YFI5-F1
#
_cell.length_a   1.000
_cell.length_b   1.000
_cell.length_c   1.000
_cell.angle_alpha   90.00
_cell.angle_beta   90.00
_cell.angle_gamma   90.00
#
_symmetry.space_group_name_H-M   'P 1'
#
loop_
_entity.id
_entity.type
_entity.pdbx_description
1 polymer ?
#
loop_
_entity_poly.entity_id
_entity_poly.type
_entity_poly.pdbx_seq_one_letter_code
_entity_poly.pdbx_strand_id
1 'polypeptide(L)'
;MSGGDREDALGYLQELRQALAAPELEKFDSVPDEAAEDAAARLAVALGYCYVFGMDTDADFGILPAPEAIGAAQSLIREARKLVSDVVSLPGRWDEVAPGIEADSLCSDILERRMDLWVAPIALSDAALEAVCSDDPQAGLLNARIDALREAIGDVDEKILQGEPLMILSTLVGTELINNWRQLLVEPYASVPPYWLDGTLEEVDRACQQTLEQTLARFPKPTVAAERTRRAALVIRDLQPIVMAADTPAPSAPVILLRWRSPDGRCLAQVPYPRRLKPGQKVKLTIRRAETSEPADEWAGAAVDCEGSTGRLGRDARMDISLDDLHAAAQSAVKLPLRVNVVLWEELPPI
;
A
#
# COMPACT_ATOMS: atom_id res chain seq x y z
N MET A 1 18.25 14.79 -10.84
CA MET A 1 17.52 13.77 -11.59
C MET A 1 16.48 14.51 -12.40
N SER A 2 16.51 14.42 -13.72
CA SER A 2 15.44 14.99 -14.56
C SER A 2 14.15 14.30 -14.16
N GLY A 3 13.21 15.06 -13.57
CA GLY A 3 11.89 14.56 -13.20
C GLY A 3 11.25 13.93 -14.43
N GLY A 4 11.17 12.60 -14.44
CA GLY A 4 10.41 11.90 -15.46
C GLY A 4 8.96 12.30 -15.24
N ASP A 5 8.37 12.94 -16.25
CA ASP A 5 6.98 13.35 -16.29
C ASP A 5 6.11 12.15 -15.88
N ARG A 6 5.63 12.17 -14.63
CA ARG A 6 4.87 11.04 -14.08
C ARG A 6 3.44 11.21 -14.57
N GLU A 7 2.97 10.22 -15.32
CA GLU A 7 1.61 10.26 -15.88
C GLU A 7 0.57 10.36 -14.75
N ASP A 8 -0.31 11.36 -14.83
CA ASP A 8 -1.41 11.58 -13.87
C ASP A 8 -2.55 10.57 -14.12
N ALA A 9 -2.23 9.29 -13.93
CA ALA A 9 -3.14 8.18 -14.22
C ALA A 9 -4.39 8.17 -13.34
N LEU A 10 -4.35 8.84 -12.19
CA LEU A 10 -5.45 8.90 -11.22
C LEU A 10 -6.15 10.26 -11.17
N GLY A 11 -5.68 11.24 -11.93
CA GLY A 11 -6.34 12.55 -12.05
C GLY A 11 -6.08 13.50 -10.88
N TYR A 12 -5.00 13.34 -10.10
CA TYR A 12 -4.69 14.21 -8.97
C TYR A 12 -4.40 15.65 -9.39
N LEU A 13 -3.77 15.88 -10.55
CA LEU A 13 -3.60 17.25 -11.07
C LEU A 13 -4.93 17.83 -11.54
N GLN A 14 -5.84 16.99 -12.05
CA GLN A 14 -7.19 17.42 -12.38
C GLN A 14 -7.99 17.79 -11.12
N GLU A 15 -7.91 16.99 -10.06
CA GLU A 15 -8.53 17.28 -8.76
C GLU A 15 -7.98 18.56 -8.14
N LEU A 16 -6.66 18.75 -8.19
CA LEU A 16 -6.02 19.99 -7.74
C LEU A 16 -6.55 21.22 -8.50
N ARG A 17 -6.62 21.15 -9.84
CA ARG A 17 -7.19 22.23 -10.65
C ARG A 17 -8.65 22.51 -10.31
N GLN A 18 -9.45 21.47 -10.03
CA GLN A 18 -10.83 21.63 -9.62
C GLN A 18 -10.94 22.28 -8.23
N ALA A 19 -10.09 21.89 -7.29
CA ALA A 19 -10.06 22.45 -5.94
C ALA A 19 -9.66 23.93 -5.96
N LEU A 20 -8.67 24.30 -6.77
CA LEU A 20 -8.26 25.70 -6.97
C LEU A 20 -9.34 26.56 -7.63
N ALA A 21 -10.15 25.97 -8.51
CA ALA A 21 -11.24 26.66 -9.18
C ALA A 21 -12.52 26.80 -8.31
N ALA A 22 -12.48 26.39 -7.04
CA ALA A 22 -13.63 26.46 -6.16
C ALA A 22 -13.95 27.93 -5.81
N PRO A 23 -15.15 28.45 -6.16
CA PRO A 23 -15.51 29.85 -5.94
C PRO A 23 -15.59 30.21 -4.44
N GLU A 24 -15.74 29.22 -3.56
CA GLU A 24 -15.75 29.43 -2.12
C GLU A 24 -14.41 29.94 -1.58
N LEU A 25 -13.29 29.73 -2.29
CA LEU A 25 -11.98 30.24 -1.90
C LEU A 25 -11.92 31.78 -1.94
N GLU A 26 -12.66 32.43 -2.84
CA GLU A 26 -12.73 33.90 -2.92
C GLU A 26 -13.28 34.54 -1.62
N LYS A 27 -13.97 33.76 -0.77
CA LYS A 27 -14.53 34.26 0.48
C LYS A 27 -13.47 34.58 1.54
N PHE A 28 -12.24 34.07 1.41
CA PHE A 28 -11.12 34.39 2.30
C PHE A 28 -10.63 35.84 2.19
N ASP A 29 -10.99 36.57 1.12
CA ASP A 29 -10.85 38.02 1.03
C ASP A 29 -11.78 38.78 2.02
N SER A 30 -12.69 38.06 2.67
CA SER A 30 -13.68 38.58 3.61
C SER A 30 -13.76 37.69 4.86
N VAL A 31 -14.97 37.46 5.40
CA VAL A 31 -15.16 36.53 6.53
C VAL A 31 -15.51 35.16 5.94
N PRO A 32 -14.60 34.16 6.00
CA PRO A 32 -14.88 32.84 5.45
C PRO A 32 -16.00 32.15 6.24
N ASP A 33 -16.83 31.40 5.52
CA ASP A 33 -17.83 30.50 6.08
C ASP A 33 -17.35 29.04 6.03
N GLU A 34 -18.15 28.11 6.58
CA GLU A 34 -17.79 26.69 6.63
C GLU A 34 -17.53 26.11 5.24
N ALA A 35 -18.27 26.55 4.21
CA ALA A 35 -18.05 26.10 2.84
C ALA A 35 -16.71 26.55 2.26
N ALA A 36 -16.23 27.76 2.62
CA ALA A 36 -14.90 28.23 2.29
C ALA A 36 -13.82 27.39 2.97
N GLU A 37 -13.98 27.10 4.27
CA GLU A 37 -13.06 26.22 5.01
C GLU A 37 -12.98 24.82 4.40
N ASP A 38 -14.12 24.25 4.00
CA ASP A 38 -14.18 22.93 3.36
C ASP A 38 -13.55 22.93 1.95
N ALA A 39 -13.70 24.03 1.20
CA ALA A 39 -13.01 24.20 -0.08
C ALA A 39 -11.49 24.27 0.10
N ALA A 40 -11.02 25.03 1.10
CA ALA A 40 -9.61 25.11 1.44
C ALA A 40 -9.05 23.76 1.91
N ALA A 41 -9.84 22.96 2.66
CA ALA A 41 -9.46 21.60 3.04
C ALA A 41 -9.28 20.68 1.83
N ARG A 42 -10.21 20.69 0.86
CA ARG A 42 -10.08 19.93 -0.39
C ARG A 42 -8.81 20.33 -1.16
N LEU A 43 -8.51 21.63 -1.21
CA LEU A 43 -7.29 22.13 -1.82
C LEU A 43 -6.03 21.61 -1.11
N ALA A 44 -5.99 21.66 0.23
CA ALA A 44 -4.86 21.15 1.00
C ALA A 44 -4.66 19.63 0.81
N VAL A 45 -5.73 18.85 0.73
CA VAL A 45 -5.69 17.41 0.45
C VAL A 45 -5.15 17.15 -0.96
N ALA A 46 -5.68 17.82 -1.98
CA ALA A 46 -5.25 17.63 -3.37
C ALA A 46 -3.76 18.00 -3.57
N LEU A 47 -3.30 19.10 -2.97
CA LEU A 47 -1.87 19.45 -2.96
C LEU A 47 -1.03 18.41 -2.22
N GLY A 48 -1.51 17.95 -1.05
CA GLY A 48 -0.86 16.88 -0.30
C GLY A 48 -0.67 15.62 -1.14
N TYR A 49 -1.70 15.17 -1.87
CA TYR A 49 -1.60 14.03 -2.78
C TYR A 49 -0.58 14.25 -3.89
N CYS A 50 -0.56 15.44 -4.50
CA CYS A 50 0.42 15.78 -5.51
C CYS A 50 1.85 15.66 -4.95
N TYR A 51 2.10 16.13 -3.73
CA TYR A 51 3.39 16.00 -3.07
C TYR A 51 3.77 14.56 -2.75
N VAL A 52 2.89 13.79 -2.11
CA VAL A 52 3.24 12.41 -1.70
C VAL A 52 3.38 11.44 -2.87
N PHE A 53 2.77 11.76 -4.02
CA PHE A 53 2.87 10.95 -5.23
C PHE A 53 3.84 11.54 -6.28
N GLY A 54 4.48 12.66 -5.97
CA GLY A 54 5.49 13.29 -6.83
C GLY A 54 4.93 13.75 -8.17
N MET A 55 3.71 14.30 -8.16
CA MET A 55 3.14 14.97 -9.31
C MET A 55 3.85 16.31 -9.50
N ASP A 56 4.17 16.65 -10.74
CA ASP A 56 4.75 17.95 -11.06
C ASP A 56 3.65 19.01 -10.94
N THR A 57 3.60 19.64 -9.78
CA THR A 57 2.82 20.85 -9.60
C THR A 57 3.62 21.97 -10.25
N ASP A 58 3.18 22.42 -11.42
CA ASP A 58 3.65 23.67 -12.02
C ASP A 58 3.79 24.75 -10.93
N ALA A 59 4.78 25.63 -11.06
CA ALA A 59 5.03 26.71 -10.09
C ALA A 59 3.79 27.57 -9.77
N ASP A 60 2.78 27.52 -10.65
CA ASP A 60 1.52 28.22 -10.55
C ASP A 60 0.51 27.60 -9.56
N PHE A 61 0.65 26.33 -9.16
CA PHE A 61 -0.28 25.71 -8.20
C PHE A 61 0.02 26.09 -6.74
N GLY A 62 1.25 26.56 -6.47
CA GLY A 62 1.59 27.38 -5.31
C GLY A 62 1.46 26.75 -3.92
N ILE A 63 1.78 27.57 -2.92
CA ILE A 63 1.61 27.30 -1.50
C ILE A 63 0.26 27.89 -1.06
N LEU A 64 -0.52 27.21 -0.22
CA LEU A 64 -1.75 27.79 0.32
C LEU A 64 -1.42 29.10 1.07
N PRO A 65 -2.14 30.20 0.80
CA PRO A 65 -2.01 31.39 1.64
C PRO A 65 -2.50 31.12 3.06
N ALA A 66 -1.99 31.89 4.03
CA ALA A 66 -2.20 31.62 5.45
C ALA A 66 -3.68 31.58 5.89
N PRO A 67 -4.58 32.49 5.42
CA PRO A 67 -6.00 32.44 5.76
C PRO A 67 -6.68 31.13 5.34
N GLU A 68 -6.41 30.68 4.11
CA GLU A 68 -6.93 29.45 3.51
C GLU A 68 -6.39 28.23 4.27
N ALA A 69 -5.08 28.21 4.58
CA ALA A 69 -4.47 27.14 5.36
C ALA A 69 -5.07 27.04 6.78
N ILE A 70 -5.40 28.16 7.41
CA ILE A 70 -6.11 28.20 8.71
C ILE A 70 -7.51 27.60 8.57
N GLY A 71 -8.26 28.00 7.54
CA GLY A 71 -9.59 27.47 7.26
C GLY A 71 -9.57 25.97 6.95
N ALA A 72 -8.62 25.52 6.12
CA ALA A 72 -8.40 24.13 5.79
C ALA A 72 -8.14 23.28 7.06
N ALA A 73 -7.22 23.72 7.92
CA ALA A 73 -6.93 23.03 9.17
C ALA A 73 -8.17 22.95 10.08
N GLN A 74 -8.98 24.01 10.13
CA GLN A 74 -10.21 24.03 10.93
C GLN A 74 -11.28 23.05 10.42
N SER A 75 -11.44 22.91 9.10
CA SER A 75 -12.32 21.91 8.49
C SER A 75 -11.80 20.49 8.71
N LEU A 76 -10.50 20.24 8.50
CA LEU A 76 -9.88 18.93 8.72
C LEU A 76 -9.97 18.47 10.19
N ILE A 77 -9.92 19.39 11.16
CA ILE A 77 -10.21 19.08 12.58
C ILE A 77 -11.63 18.57 12.78
N ARG A 78 -12.64 19.18 12.11
CA ARG A 78 -14.02 18.68 12.17
C ARG A 78 -14.12 17.30 11.53
N GLU A 79 -13.46 17.10 10.40
CA GLU A 79 -13.46 15.83 9.69
C GLU A 79 -12.80 14.71 10.49
N ALA A 80 -11.66 14.98 11.14
CA ALA A 80 -11.02 14.04 12.05
C ALA A 80 -11.95 13.62 13.21
N ARG A 81 -12.67 14.57 13.82
CA ARG A 81 -13.63 14.27 14.89
C ARG A 81 -14.81 13.42 14.41
N LYS A 82 -15.29 13.67 13.19
CA LYS A 82 -16.32 12.84 12.55
C LYS A 82 -15.78 11.43 12.30
N LEU A 83 -14.57 11.32 11.77
CA LEU A 83 -13.91 10.04 11.52
C LEU A 83 -13.71 9.23 12.81
N VAL A 84 -13.39 9.86 13.95
CA VAL A 84 -13.39 9.19 15.26
C VAL A 84 -14.73 8.52 15.55
N SER A 85 -15.84 9.25 15.35
CA SER A 85 -17.19 8.68 15.55
C SER A 85 -17.45 7.50 14.60
N ASP A 86 -17.02 7.63 13.35
CA ASP A 86 -17.21 6.59 12.34
C ASP A 86 -16.42 5.33 12.68
N VAL A 87 -15.14 5.47 13.08
CA VAL A 87 -14.28 4.36 13.52
C VAL A 87 -14.84 3.68 14.76
N VAL A 88 -15.36 4.43 15.75
CA VAL A 88 -16.01 3.85 16.94
C VAL A 88 -17.26 3.04 16.56
N SER A 89 -18.02 3.51 15.56
CA SER A 89 -19.22 2.82 15.08
C SER A 89 -18.93 1.65 14.10
N LEU A 90 -17.69 1.57 13.58
CA LEU A 90 -17.31 0.65 12.51
C LEU A 90 -17.64 -0.81 12.84
N PRO A 91 -17.34 -1.36 14.03
CA PRO A 91 -17.65 -2.75 14.33
C PRO A 91 -19.15 -3.09 14.26
N GLY A 92 -20.00 -2.18 14.75
CA GLY A 92 -21.46 -2.36 14.69
C GLY A 92 -21.97 -2.31 13.25
N ARG A 93 -21.53 -1.31 12.47
CA ARG A 93 -21.90 -1.17 11.05
C ARG A 93 -21.42 -2.36 10.22
N TRP A 94 -20.21 -2.84 10.49
CA TRP A 94 -19.62 -4.00 9.82
C TRP A 94 -20.43 -5.29 10.05
N ASP A 95 -20.95 -5.50 11.27
CA ASP A 95 -21.79 -6.66 11.58
C ASP A 95 -23.14 -6.64 10.83
N GLU A 96 -23.68 -5.43 10.57
CA GLU A 96 -24.97 -5.19 9.90
C GLU A 96 -24.90 -5.31 8.38
N VAL A 97 -23.74 -5.00 7.78
CA VAL A 97 -23.53 -5.00 6.33
C VAL A 97 -23.36 -6.43 5.79
N ALA A 98 -23.85 -6.67 4.57
CA ALA A 98 -23.66 -7.95 3.90
C ALA A 98 -22.17 -8.13 3.51
N PRO A 99 -21.59 -9.34 3.68
CA PRO A 99 -20.23 -9.59 3.22
C PRO A 99 -20.04 -9.28 1.72
N GLY A 100 -18.87 -8.74 1.36
CA GLY A 100 -18.51 -8.42 -0.03
C GLY A 100 -18.34 -6.91 -0.23
N ILE A 101 -18.79 -6.41 -1.38
CA ILE A 101 -18.52 -5.04 -1.87
C ILE A 101 -18.93 -3.96 -0.87
N GLU A 102 -20.08 -4.12 -0.21
CA GLU A 102 -20.55 -3.12 0.77
C GLU A 102 -19.64 -3.03 2.00
N ALA A 103 -19.09 -4.18 2.43
CA ALA A 103 -18.16 -4.24 3.55
C ALA A 103 -16.82 -3.58 3.15
N ASP A 104 -16.30 -3.91 1.97
CA ASP A 104 -15.07 -3.31 1.46
C ASP A 104 -15.21 -1.80 1.31
N SER A 105 -16.35 -1.32 0.78
CA SER A 105 -16.64 0.12 0.65
C SER A 105 -16.65 0.82 2.01
N LEU A 106 -17.27 0.19 3.02
CA LEU A 106 -17.28 0.72 4.38
C LEU A 106 -15.86 0.88 4.96
N CYS A 107 -14.97 -0.07 4.68
CA CYS A 107 -13.58 0.01 5.15
C CYS A 107 -12.74 0.98 4.33
N SER A 108 -12.90 1.01 3.00
CA SER A 108 -12.16 1.91 2.12
C SER A 108 -12.47 3.35 2.46
N ASP A 109 -13.74 3.70 2.71
CA ASP A 109 -14.16 5.05 3.13
C ASP A 109 -13.39 5.52 4.37
N ILE A 110 -13.15 4.64 5.35
CA ILE A 110 -12.40 4.97 6.57
C ILE A 110 -10.91 5.20 6.26
N LEU A 111 -10.29 4.33 5.47
CA LEU A 111 -8.87 4.47 5.12
C LEU A 111 -8.61 5.64 4.17
N GLU A 112 -9.48 5.92 3.22
CA GLU A 112 -9.38 7.07 2.29
C GLU A 112 -9.42 8.38 3.07
N ARG A 113 -10.40 8.55 3.96
CA ARG A 113 -10.47 9.74 4.83
C ARG A 113 -9.27 9.85 5.77
N ARG A 114 -8.73 8.71 6.22
CA ARG A 114 -7.49 8.72 7.01
C ARG A 114 -6.28 9.13 6.16
N MET A 115 -6.23 8.71 4.89
CA MET A 115 -5.21 9.10 3.92
C MET A 115 -5.26 10.60 3.66
N ASP A 116 -6.46 11.18 3.48
CA ASP A 116 -6.66 12.64 3.33
C ASP A 116 -6.09 13.41 4.53
N LEU A 117 -6.38 12.95 5.74
CA LEU A 117 -5.86 13.52 6.98
C LEU A 117 -4.34 13.33 7.14
N TRP A 118 -3.72 12.38 6.46
CA TRP A 118 -2.26 12.22 6.45
C TRP A 118 -1.58 13.13 5.44
N VAL A 119 -2.15 13.28 4.25
CA VAL A 119 -1.52 14.10 3.18
C VAL A 119 -1.69 15.60 3.41
N ALA A 120 -2.84 16.04 3.92
CA ALA A 120 -3.12 17.48 4.05
C ALA A 120 -2.12 18.23 4.96
N PRO A 121 -1.69 17.70 6.13
CA PRO A 121 -0.67 18.35 6.96
C PRO A 121 0.67 18.60 6.26
N ILE A 122 0.99 17.86 5.19
CA ILE A 122 2.21 18.09 4.41
C ILE A 122 2.09 19.43 3.67
N ALA A 123 0.99 19.65 2.95
CA ALA A 123 0.74 20.93 2.27
C ALA A 123 0.60 22.10 3.26
N LEU A 124 -0.05 21.87 4.41
CA LEU A 124 -0.17 22.90 5.45
C LEU A 124 1.18 23.26 6.09
N SER A 125 2.13 22.33 6.15
CA SER A 125 3.47 22.60 6.70
C SER A 125 4.27 23.54 5.80
N ASP A 126 4.12 23.43 4.48
CA ASP A 126 4.72 24.36 3.52
C ASP A 126 4.10 25.77 3.66
N ALA A 127 2.77 25.85 3.81
CA ALA A 127 2.09 27.12 4.09
C ALA A 127 2.55 27.77 5.39
N ALA A 128 2.76 26.98 6.45
CA ALA A 128 3.30 27.47 7.72
C ALA A 128 4.74 27.96 7.59
N LEU A 129 5.58 27.25 6.84
CA LEU A 129 6.97 27.66 6.58
C LEU A 129 7.01 28.99 5.83
N GLU A 130 6.22 29.12 4.76
CA GLU A 130 6.12 30.35 3.96
C GLU A 130 5.62 31.53 4.82
N ALA A 131 4.56 31.32 5.60
CA ALA A 131 4.03 32.35 6.51
C ALA A 131 5.08 32.85 7.51
N VAL A 132 5.93 31.95 8.03
CA VAL A 132 7.04 32.34 8.93
C VAL A 132 8.13 33.08 8.18
N CYS A 133 8.53 32.62 6.99
CA CYS A 133 9.57 33.25 6.18
C CYS A 133 9.18 34.65 5.69
N SER A 134 7.89 34.88 5.48
CA SER A 134 7.32 36.14 5.01
C SER A 134 6.83 37.07 6.13
N ASP A 135 7.12 36.75 7.40
CA ASP A 135 6.68 37.51 8.59
C ASP A 135 5.15 37.74 8.62
N ASP A 136 4.36 36.76 8.16
CA ASP A 136 2.90 36.85 8.11
C ASP A 136 2.31 36.96 9.53
N PRO A 137 1.45 37.95 9.83
CA PRO A 137 0.88 38.13 11.16
C PRO A 137 0.02 36.95 11.65
N GLN A 138 -0.43 36.08 10.76
CA GLN A 138 -1.23 34.89 11.06
C GLN A 138 -0.38 33.62 11.27
N ALA A 139 0.94 33.65 11.06
CA ALA A 139 1.81 32.47 11.19
C ALA A 139 1.66 31.76 12.55
N GLY A 140 1.50 32.51 13.64
CA GLY A 140 1.26 31.95 14.97
C GLY A 140 -0.07 31.21 15.11
N LEU A 141 -1.13 31.74 14.49
CA LEU A 141 -2.45 31.12 14.48
C LEU A 141 -2.46 29.86 13.61
N LEU A 142 -1.83 29.91 12.43
CA LEU A 142 -1.70 28.75 11.54
C LEU A 142 -0.98 27.58 12.22
N ASN A 143 0.15 27.83 12.87
CA ASN A 143 0.87 26.79 13.63
C ASN A 143 0.00 26.17 14.72
N ALA A 144 -0.71 26.99 15.50
CA ALA A 144 -1.62 26.49 16.54
C ALA A 144 -2.77 25.62 15.96
N ARG A 145 -3.24 25.92 14.75
CA ARG A 145 -4.25 25.11 14.06
C ARG A 145 -3.69 23.80 13.53
N ILE A 146 -2.47 23.80 13.00
CA ILE A 146 -1.79 22.57 12.56
C ILE A 146 -1.53 21.64 13.74
N ASP A 147 -1.12 22.17 14.89
CA ASP A 147 -0.93 21.36 16.11
C ASP A 147 -2.25 20.76 16.61
N ALA A 148 -3.33 21.55 16.63
CA ALA A 148 -4.67 21.04 16.96
C ALA A 148 -5.17 19.97 15.97
N LEU A 149 -4.81 20.09 14.68
CA LEU A 149 -5.09 19.05 13.69
C LEU A 149 -4.31 17.77 13.96
N ARG A 150 -3.01 17.87 14.31
CA ARG A 150 -2.18 16.71 14.66
C ARG A 150 -2.73 15.98 15.89
N GLU A 151 -3.18 16.71 16.90
CA GLU A 151 -3.86 16.13 18.07
C GLU A 151 -5.13 15.37 17.64
N ALA A 152 -5.99 15.98 16.82
CA ALA A 152 -7.21 15.35 16.33
C ALA A 152 -6.94 14.10 15.46
N ILE A 153 -5.86 14.10 14.66
CA ILE A 153 -5.40 12.92 13.91
C ILE A 153 -4.92 11.82 14.87
N GLY A 154 -4.20 12.20 15.94
CA GLY A 154 -3.78 11.28 17.00
C GLY A 154 -4.98 10.57 17.65
N ASP A 155 -6.08 11.30 17.90
CA ASP A 155 -7.32 10.70 18.42
C ASP A 155 -7.91 9.67 17.44
N VAL A 156 -7.89 9.95 16.13
CA VAL A 156 -8.33 8.98 15.10
C VAL A 156 -7.46 7.73 15.14
N ASP A 157 -6.14 7.90 15.13
CA ASP A 157 -5.20 6.77 15.14
C ASP A 157 -5.33 5.93 16.40
N GLU A 158 -5.52 6.57 17.57
CA GLU A 158 -5.79 5.86 18.82
C GLU A 158 -7.02 4.95 18.69
N LYS A 159 -8.10 5.40 18.02
CA LYS A 159 -9.31 4.59 17.82
C LYS A 159 -9.14 3.51 16.76
N ILE A 160 -8.45 3.80 15.64
CA ILE A 160 -8.19 2.81 14.60
C ILE A 160 -7.34 1.67 15.17
N LEU A 161 -6.33 2.00 15.96
CA LEU A 161 -5.40 1.01 16.55
C LEU A 161 -6.02 0.20 17.71
N GLN A 162 -7.28 0.45 18.07
CA GLN A 162 -8.03 -0.47 18.93
C GLN A 162 -8.26 -1.76 18.15
N GLY A 163 -7.98 -2.91 18.78
CA GLY A 163 -7.79 -4.17 18.05
C GLY A 163 -8.93 -4.60 17.12
N GLU A 164 -10.18 -4.26 17.41
CA GLU A 164 -11.33 -4.64 16.57
C GLU A 164 -11.44 -3.77 15.29
N PRO A 165 -11.44 -2.41 15.35
CA PRO A 165 -11.32 -1.59 14.14
C PRO A 165 -10.13 -1.96 13.25
N LEU A 166 -8.93 -2.13 13.82
CA LEU A 166 -7.74 -2.48 13.04
C LEU A 166 -7.89 -3.83 12.32
N MET A 167 -8.48 -4.82 13.00
CA MET A 167 -8.80 -6.12 12.41
C MET A 167 -9.84 -6.03 11.29
N ILE A 168 -10.82 -5.14 11.41
CA ILE A 168 -11.83 -4.94 10.35
C ILE A 168 -11.16 -4.31 9.12
N LEU A 169 -10.35 -3.27 9.33
CA LEU A 169 -9.65 -2.60 8.23
C LEU A 169 -8.61 -3.50 7.55
N SER A 170 -8.04 -4.49 8.25
CA SER A 170 -7.10 -5.43 7.63
C SER A 170 -7.73 -6.32 6.57
N THR A 171 -9.07 -6.38 6.48
CA THR A 171 -9.77 -7.07 5.37
C THR A 171 -9.45 -6.45 4.01
N LEU A 172 -9.06 -5.18 3.97
CA LEU A 172 -8.65 -4.48 2.75
C LEU A 172 -7.30 -4.96 2.18
N VAL A 173 -6.52 -5.75 2.92
CA VAL A 173 -5.25 -6.33 2.44
C VAL A 173 -5.46 -7.20 1.19
N GLY A 174 -6.65 -7.77 1.02
CA GLY A 174 -7.03 -8.53 -0.17
C GLY A 174 -7.36 -7.67 -1.41
N THR A 175 -7.40 -6.34 -1.27
CA THR A 175 -7.75 -5.39 -2.33
C THR A 175 -6.52 -4.72 -2.93
N GLU A 176 -6.67 -4.07 -4.08
CA GLU A 176 -5.58 -3.32 -4.72
C GLU A 176 -5.36 -1.92 -4.12
N LEU A 177 -6.25 -1.44 -3.24
CA LEU A 177 -6.22 -0.06 -2.73
C LEU A 177 -4.87 0.27 -2.06
N ILE A 178 -4.47 -0.54 -1.07
CA ILE A 178 -3.23 -0.34 -0.30
C ILE A 178 -2.00 -0.46 -1.21
N ASN A 179 -2.01 -1.43 -2.13
CA ASN A 179 -0.90 -1.66 -3.05
C ASN A 179 -0.73 -0.50 -4.05
N ASN A 180 -1.83 0.02 -4.58
CA ASN A 180 -1.82 1.17 -5.47
C ASN A 180 -1.23 2.39 -4.76
N TRP A 181 -1.67 2.70 -3.54
CA TRP A 181 -1.09 3.81 -2.78
C TRP A 181 0.41 3.65 -2.52
N ARG A 182 0.87 2.47 -2.09
CA ARG A 182 2.30 2.22 -1.88
C ARG A 182 3.15 2.42 -3.13
N GLN A 183 2.66 1.98 -4.29
CA GLN A 183 3.38 2.13 -5.56
C GLN A 183 3.45 3.59 -6.03
N LEU A 184 2.49 4.41 -5.60
CA LEU A 184 2.44 5.82 -5.95
C LEU A 184 3.35 6.68 -5.09
N LEU A 185 3.60 6.29 -3.83
CA LEU A 185 4.45 7.07 -2.93
C LEU A 185 5.84 7.35 -3.51
N VAL A 186 6.30 8.59 -3.34
CA VAL A 186 7.68 9.01 -3.64
C VAL A 186 8.49 9.27 -2.39
N GLU A 187 9.80 9.38 -2.51
CA GLU A 187 10.65 9.81 -1.40
C GLU A 187 10.36 11.28 -1.02
N PRO A 188 10.43 11.64 0.29
CA PRO A 188 10.81 10.78 1.42
C PRO A 188 9.67 9.92 2.00
N TYR A 189 8.45 10.07 1.48
CA TYR A 189 7.25 9.45 2.05
C TYR A 189 7.21 7.93 1.88
N ALA A 190 7.80 7.41 0.81
CA ALA A 190 7.95 5.97 0.58
C ALA A 190 8.87 5.29 1.62
N SER A 191 9.84 6.03 2.19
CA SER A 191 10.76 5.50 3.21
C SER A 191 10.13 5.36 4.59
N VAL A 192 9.13 6.18 4.92
CA VAL A 192 8.45 6.19 6.22
C VAL A 192 6.93 6.24 6.00
N PRO A 193 6.35 5.19 5.40
CA PRO A 193 4.93 5.17 5.13
C PRO A 193 4.13 5.08 6.44
N PRO A 194 2.87 5.55 6.46
CA PRO A 194 2.00 5.37 7.61
C PRO A 194 1.67 3.88 7.86
N TYR A 195 1.20 3.52 9.06
CA TYR A 195 1.01 2.11 9.47
C TYR A 195 0.06 1.32 8.55
N TRP A 196 -0.93 1.96 7.94
CA TRP A 196 -1.81 1.27 6.98
C TRP A 196 -1.12 0.97 5.63
N LEU A 197 0.06 1.54 5.39
CA LEU A 197 0.90 1.35 4.21
C LEU A 197 2.27 0.73 4.53
N ASP A 198 2.61 0.41 5.79
CA ASP A 198 3.93 -0.11 6.16
C ASP A 198 4.02 -1.65 6.26
N GLY A 199 2.87 -2.34 6.23
CA GLY A 199 2.78 -3.78 6.45
C GLY A 199 1.95 -4.18 7.67
N THR A 200 1.57 -3.22 8.53
CA THR A 200 0.83 -3.51 9.78
C THR A 200 -0.49 -4.21 9.50
N LEU A 201 -1.26 -3.77 8.49
CA LEU A 201 -2.54 -4.41 8.16
C LEU A 201 -2.35 -5.85 7.68
N GLU A 202 -1.30 -6.14 6.90
CA GLU A 202 -0.94 -7.49 6.45
C GLU A 202 -0.57 -8.42 7.61
N GLU A 203 0.08 -7.89 8.64
CA GLU A 203 0.40 -8.65 9.85
C GLU A 203 -0.86 -8.99 10.63
N VAL A 204 -1.78 -8.03 10.77
CA VAL A 204 -3.07 -8.23 11.43
C VAL A 204 -3.93 -9.24 10.67
N ASP A 205 -4.08 -9.09 9.35
CA ASP A 205 -4.79 -10.06 8.50
C ASP A 205 -4.24 -11.48 8.67
N ARG A 206 -2.91 -11.65 8.62
CA ARG A 206 -2.25 -12.95 8.82
C ARG A 206 -2.54 -13.54 10.19
N ALA A 207 -2.51 -12.74 11.25
CA ALA A 207 -2.82 -13.18 12.61
C ALA A 207 -4.29 -13.63 12.74
N CYS A 208 -5.21 -12.91 12.08
CA CYS A 208 -6.63 -13.26 12.03
C CYS A 208 -6.86 -14.58 11.28
N GLN A 209 -6.23 -14.77 10.13
CA GLN A 209 -6.29 -16.01 9.36
C GLN A 209 -5.77 -17.21 10.15
N GLN A 210 -4.62 -17.08 10.82
CA GLN A 210 -4.07 -18.14 11.67
C GLN A 210 -5.01 -18.49 12.84
N THR A 211 -5.58 -17.48 13.49
CA THR A 211 -6.54 -17.68 14.60
C THR A 211 -7.79 -18.40 14.14
N LEU A 212 -8.30 -18.06 12.95
CA LEU A 212 -9.45 -18.75 12.35
C LEU A 212 -9.13 -20.21 12.03
N GLU A 213 -8.01 -20.49 11.36
CA GLU A 213 -7.59 -21.85 11.02
C GLU A 213 -7.46 -22.74 12.25
N GLN A 214 -6.84 -22.22 13.32
CA GLN A 214 -6.72 -22.91 14.60
C GLN A 214 -8.09 -23.18 15.25
N THR A 215 -9.01 -22.21 15.15
CA THR A 215 -10.36 -22.32 15.74
C THR A 215 -11.19 -23.36 15.00
N LEU A 216 -11.16 -23.35 13.66
CA LEU A 216 -11.85 -24.33 12.83
C LEU A 216 -11.29 -25.75 13.03
N ALA A 217 -9.97 -25.88 13.24
CA ALA A 217 -9.34 -27.16 13.56
C ALA A 217 -9.76 -27.71 14.94
N ARG A 218 -10.03 -26.83 15.92
CA ARG A 218 -10.46 -27.21 17.28
C ARG A 218 -11.96 -27.46 17.39
N PHE A 219 -12.78 -26.73 16.64
CA PHE A 219 -14.23 -26.78 16.70
C PHE A 219 -14.83 -26.89 15.29
N PRO A 220 -15.12 -28.10 14.80
CA PRO A 220 -15.75 -28.29 13.49
C PRO A 220 -17.19 -27.78 13.41
N LYS A 221 -17.77 -27.29 14.52
CA LYS A 221 -19.07 -26.60 14.56
C LYS A 221 -18.83 -25.12 14.92
N PRO A 222 -19.35 -24.17 14.12
CA PRO A 222 -19.06 -22.76 14.33
C PRO A 222 -19.72 -22.25 15.62
N THR A 223 -18.93 -21.53 16.42
CA THR A 223 -19.42 -20.66 17.51
C THR A 223 -19.57 -19.23 16.98
N VAL A 224 -20.38 -18.40 17.63
CA VAL A 224 -20.64 -16.99 17.21
C VAL A 224 -19.34 -16.17 17.07
N ALA A 225 -18.34 -16.40 17.95
CA ALA A 225 -17.03 -15.77 17.84
C ALA A 225 -16.24 -16.25 16.62
N ALA A 226 -16.32 -17.55 16.28
CA ALA A 226 -15.74 -18.08 15.05
C ALA A 226 -16.43 -17.54 13.80
N GLU A 227 -17.74 -17.26 13.86
CA GLU A 227 -18.52 -16.67 12.76
C GLU A 227 -18.02 -15.27 12.37
N ARG A 228 -17.64 -14.44 13.36
CA ARG A 228 -17.08 -13.10 13.12
C ARG A 228 -15.70 -13.15 12.47
N THR A 229 -14.77 -13.94 13.02
CA THR A 229 -13.45 -14.14 12.41
C THR A 229 -13.57 -14.79 11.03
N ARG A 230 -14.55 -15.68 10.85
CA ARG A 230 -14.85 -16.32 9.57
C ARG A 230 -15.44 -15.35 8.55
N ARG A 231 -16.28 -14.39 8.95
CA ARG A 231 -16.79 -13.33 8.06
C ARG A 231 -15.65 -12.45 7.53
N ALA A 232 -14.76 -11.99 8.41
CA ALA A 232 -13.57 -11.24 8.01
C ALA A 232 -12.71 -12.02 6.98
N ALA A 233 -12.56 -13.34 7.18
CA ALA A 233 -11.81 -14.19 6.24
C ALA A 233 -12.58 -14.66 5.00
N LEU A 234 -13.92 -14.64 4.99
CA LEU A 234 -14.76 -15.05 3.85
C LEU A 234 -14.85 -13.96 2.78
N VAL A 235 -14.86 -12.69 3.19
CA VAL A 235 -14.79 -11.54 2.25
C VAL A 235 -13.53 -11.64 1.37
N ILE A 236 -12.42 -12.13 1.95
CA ILE A 236 -11.13 -12.34 1.25
C ILE A 236 -11.20 -13.47 0.19
N ARG A 237 -12.20 -14.35 0.23
CA ARG A 237 -12.23 -15.58 -0.60
C ARG A 237 -13.20 -15.54 -1.79
N ASP A 238 -14.22 -14.68 -1.75
CA ASP A 238 -15.30 -14.67 -2.76
C ASP A 238 -15.21 -13.56 -3.82
N LEU A 239 -14.11 -12.80 -3.86
CA LEU A 239 -13.89 -11.78 -4.89
C LEU A 239 -12.86 -12.25 -5.93
N GLN A 240 -13.36 -12.85 -7.02
CA GLN A 240 -12.72 -12.69 -8.33
C GLN A 240 -13.11 -11.30 -8.87
N PRO A 241 -12.14 -10.48 -9.31
CA PRO A 241 -12.43 -9.10 -9.68
C PRO A 241 -13.23 -9.00 -10.97
N ILE A 242 -14.31 -8.22 -10.94
CA ILE A 242 -14.86 -7.57 -12.13
C ILE A 242 -13.84 -6.51 -12.54
N VAL A 243 -13.13 -6.83 -13.61
CA VAL A 243 -12.10 -5.98 -14.24
C VAL A 243 -12.77 -4.75 -14.85
N MET A 244 -12.45 -3.55 -14.37
CA MET A 244 -12.34 -2.39 -15.25
C MET A 244 -10.90 -2.31 -15.76
N ALA A 245 -10.78 -2.18 -17.08
CA ALA A 245 -9.58 -2.41 -17.84
C ALA A 245 -8.51 -1.33 -17.62
N ALA A 246 -7.42 -1.72 -16.97
CA ALA A 246 -6.11 -1.64 -17.58
C ALA A 246 -5.62 -3.09 -17.71
N ASP A 247 -5.16 -3.50 -18.89
CA ASP A 247 -4.52 -4.80 -19.12
C ASP A 247 -3.17 -4.84 -18.38
N THR A 248 -3.24 -4.90 -17.05
CA THR A 248 -2.12 -5.17 -16.18
C THR A 248 -2.26 -6.65 -15.79
N PRO A 249 -1.26 -7.50 -16.03
CA PRO A 249 -1.36 -8.91 -15.65
C PRO A 249 -1.66 -8.99 -14.15
N ALA A 250 -2.76 -9.67 -13.81
CA ALA A 250 -3.25 -9.83 -12.44
C ALA A 250 -2.09 -10.08 -11.46
N PRO A 251 -2.03 -9.38 -10.31
CA PRO A 251 -0.94 -9.56 -9.37
C PRO A 251 -0.91 -11.02 -8.91
N SER A 252 0.23 -11.66 -9.15
CA SER A 252 0.49 -13.02 -8.72
C SER A 252 0.47 -13.07 -7.20
N ALA A 253 -0.28 -14.03 -6.64
CA ALA A 253 -0.31 -14.37 -5.22
C ALA A 253 1.06 -14.22 -4.55
N PRO A 254 1.15 -13.81 -3.26
CA PRO A 254 2.40 -13.54 -2.57
C PRO A 254 3.44 -14.64 -2.85
N VAL A 255 4.51 -14.23 -3.53
CA VAL A 255 5.57 -15.08 -4.03
C VAL A 255 6.76 -14.95 -3.09
N ILE A 256 7.20 -16.06 -2.52
CA ILE A 256 8.49 -16.12 -1.83
C ILE A 256 9.56 -16.23 -2.92
N LEU A 257 10.59 -15.40 -2.88
CA LEU A 257 11.67 -15.49 -3.87
C LEU A 257 12.81 -16.33 -3.31
N LEU A 258 12.99 -17.54 -3.86
CA LEU A 258 14.15 -18.37 -3.58
C LEU A 258 15.35 -17.82 -4.33
N ARG A 259 16.52 -17.77 -3.68
CA ARG A 259 17.70 -17.06 -4.19
C ARG A 259 18.97 -17.89 -4.01
N TRP A 260 19.83 -17.84 -5.02
CA TRP A 260 21.17 -18.42 -4.97
C TRP A 260 22.21 -17.47 -5.51
N ARG A 261 23.44 -17.58 -5.02
CA ARG A 261 24.62 -16.83 -5.47
C ARG A 261 25.62 -17.75 -6.14
N SER A 262 26.16 -17.34 -7.28
CA SER A 262 27.23 -18.07 -7.95
C SER A 262 28.50 -18.10 -7.08
N PRO A 263 29.39 -19.10 -7.21
CA PRO A 263 30.60 -19.18 -6.40
C PRO A 263 31.55 -17.98 -6.53
N ASP A 264 31.54 -17.30 -7.67
CA ASP A 264 32.31 -16.08 -7.91
C ASP A 264 31.58 -14.80 -7.48
N GLY A 265 30.35 -14.91 -6.98
CA GLY A 265 29.51 -13.81 -6.54
C GLY A 265 28.96 -12.92 -7.67
N ARG A 266 29.27 -13.21 -8.93
CA ARG A 266 28.92 -12.35 -10.07
C ARG A 266 27.49 -12.48 -10.54
N CYS A 267 26.83 -13.59 -10.21
CA CYS A 267 25.48 -13.89 -10.65
C CYS A 267 24.56 -14.25 -9.47
N LEU A 268 23.29 -13.91 -9.62
CA LEU A 268 22.20 -14.31 -8.74
C LEU A 268 21.18 -15.11 -9.54
N ALA A 269 20.82 -16.28 -9.03
CA ALA A 269 19.71 -17.05 -9.54
C ALA A 269 18.49 -16.86 -8.64
N GLN A 270 17.31 -16.76 -9.23
CA GLN A 270 16.07 -16.55 -8.49
C GLN A 270 14.93 -17.39 -9.07
N VAL A 271 14.10 -17.94 -8.19
CA VAL A 271 12.87 -18.67 -8.56
C VAL A 271 11.71 -18.11 -7.75
N PRO A 272 10.63 -17.65 -8.40
CA PRO A 272 9.41 -17.30 -7.70
C PRO A 272 8.72 -18.57 -7.19
N TYR A 273 8.49 -18.65 -5.89
CA TYR A 273 7.83 -19.75 -5.22
C TYR A 273 6.49 -19.28 -4.62
N PRO A 274 5.37 -19.46 -5.34
CA PRO A 274 4.07 -19.02 -4.87
C PRO A 274 3.60 -19.90 -3.69
N ARG A 275 2.97 -19.28 -2.69
CA ARG A 275 2.46 -20.01 -1.50
C ARG A 275 1.34 -21.00 -1.83
N ARG A 276 0.59 -20.76 -2.91
CA ARG A 276 -0.47 -21.66 -3.39
C ARG A 276 -0.02 -22.35 -4.67
N LEU A 277 0.22 -23.64 -4.58
CA LEU A 277 0.58 -24.50 -5.70
C LEU A 277 -0.65 -24.73 -6.57
N LYS A 278 -0.54 -24.49 -7.88
CA LYS A 278 -1.46 -25.06 -8.86
C LYS A 278 -0.80 -26.31 -9.46
N PRO A 279 -1.44 -27.49 -9.42
CA PRO A 279 -0.86 -28.70 -10.02
C PRO A 279 -0.44 -28.47 -11.47
N GLY A 280 0.77 -28.89 -11.84
CA GLY A 280 1.35 -28.70 -13.16
C GLY A 280 1.80 -27.27 -13.48
N GLN A 281 1.78 -26.34 -12.51
CA GLN A 281 2.30 -24.99 -12.69
C GLN A 281 3.82 -25.02 -12.90
N LYS A 282 4.29 -24.20 -13.83
CA LYS A 282 5.71 -23.95 -14.06
C LYS A 282 6.07 -22.54 -13.62
N VAL A 283 7.25 -22.39 -13.03
CA VAL A 283 7.84 -21.10 -12.65
C VAL A 283 9.18 -20.93 -13.33
N LYS A 284 9.64 -19.68 -13.49
CA LYS A 284 10.90 -19.41 -14.20
C LYS A 284 12.05 -19.20 -13.22
N LEU A 285 13.04 -20.08 -13.28
CA LEU A 285 14.39 -19.77 -12.80
C LEU A 285 14.97 -18.70 -13.71
N THR A 286 15.47 -17.63 -13.12
CA THR A 286 16.16 -16.56 -13.85
C THR A 286 17.55 -16.37 -13.25
N ILE A 287 18.58 -16.30 -14.10
CA ILE A 287 19.94 -15.93 -13.70
C ILE A 287 20.24 -14.51 -14.18
N ARG A 288 20.67 -13.65 -13.26
CA ARG A 288 21.01 -12.24 -13.51
C ARG A 288 22.40 -11.91 -13.00
N ARG A 289 23.05 -10.92 -13.59
CA ARG A 289 24.30 -10.35 -13.06
C ARG A 289 24.00 -9.61 -11.75
N ALA A 290 24.79 -9.86 -10.72
CA ALA A 290 24.56 -9.30 -9.38
C ALA A 290 24.70 -7.76 -9.35
N GLU A 291 25.56 -7.20 -10.18
CA GLU A 291 25.83 -5.76 -10.24
C GLU A 291 24.76 -4.98 -11.02
N THR A 292 24.35 -5.47 -12.19
CA THR A 292 23.46 -4.74 -13.10
C THR A 292 22.00 -5.21 -13.07
N SER A 293 21.73 -6.36 -12.45
CA SER A 293 20.40 -7.03 -12.49
C SER A 293 19.90 -7.40 -13.90
N GLU A 294 20.75 -7.30 -14.92
CA GLU A 294 20.45 -7.75 -16.29
C GLU A 294 20.52 -9.28 -16.40
N PRO A 295 19.83 -9.90 -17.38
CA PRO A 295 20.00 -11.31 -17.69
C PRO A 295 21.48 -11.66 -17.93
N ALA A 296 21.95 -12.75 -17.34
CA ALA A 296 23.32 -13.23 -17.52
C ALA A 296 23.39 -14.16 -18.76
N ASP A 297 23.22 -13.58 -19.95
CA ASP A 297 23.14 -14.27 -21.24
C ASP A 297 24.38 -15.11 -21.59
N GLU A 298 25.53 -14.82 -20.96
CA GLU A 298 26.72 -15.68 -20.99
C GLU A 298 26.49 -17.10 -20.45
N TRP A 299 25.42 -17.32 -19.68
CA TRP A 299 25.01 -18.64 -19.18
C TRP A 299 24.00 -19.37 -20.09
N ALA A 300 23.67 -18.82 -21.27
CA ALA A 300 22.76 -19.47 -22.21
C ALA A 300 23.22 -20.90 -22.57
N GLY A 301 22.31 -21.86 -22.47
CA GLY A 301 22.57 -23.27 -22.75
C GLY A 301 23.26 -24.05 -21.61
N ALA A 302 23.63 -23.40 -20.51
CA ALA A 302 24.18 -24.09 -19.34
C ALA A 302 23.17 -25.09 -18.78
N ALA A 303 23.67 -26.26 -18.34
CA ALA A 303 22.86 -27.29 -17.72
C ALA A 303 22.52 -26.89 -16.29
N VAL A 304 21.25 -27.00 -15.91
CA VAL A 304 20.76 -26.67 -14.56
C VAL A 304 20.12 -27.89 -13.95
N ASP A 305 20.42 -28.12 -12.68
CA ASP A 305 19.81 -29.12 -11.82
C ASP A 305 19.36 -28.44 -10.52
N CYS A 306 18.05 -28.43 -10.28
CA CYS A 306 17.42 -27.90 -9.08
C CYS A 306 16.45 -28.98 -8.56
N GLU A 307 16.98 -29.87 -7.71
CA GLU A 307 16.27 -30.94 -7.00
C GLU A 307 15.11 -31.58 -7.77
N GLY A 308 15.44 -32.31 -8.84
CA GLY A 308 14.46 -33.06 -9.66
C GLY A 308 14.02 -32.34 -10.92
N SER A 309 14.12 -31.01 -10.96
CA SER A 309 13.99 -30.24 -12.21
C SER A 309 15.36 -30.08 -12.88
N THR A 310 15.57 -30.84 -13.95
CA THR A 310 16.79 -30.74 -14.79
C THR A 310 16.46 -30.13 -16.15
N GLY A 311 17.34 -29.27 -16.66
CA GLY A 311 17.14 -28.61 -17.94
C GLY A 311 18.34 -27.80 -18.40
N ARG A 312 18.10 -26.92 -19.39
CA ARG A 312 19.11 -25.97 -19.89
C ARG A 312 18.52 -24.58 -19.93
N LEU A 313 19.35 -23.57 -19.63
CA LEU A 313 18.96 -22.18 -19.73
C LEU A 313 18.72 -21.78 -21.18
N GLY A 314 17.67 -21.00 -21.42
CA GLY A 314 17.40 -20.34 -22.69
C GLY A 314 18.41 -19.22 -22.99
N ARG A 315 18.22 -18.54 -24.14
CA ARG A 315 19.05 -17.41 -24.56
C ARG A 315 18.97 -16.22 -23.59
N ASP A 316 17.88 -16.11 -22.83
CA ASP A 316 17.63 -15.07 -21.83
C ASP A 316 18.05 -15.49 -20.41
N ALA A 317 18.85 -16.56 -20.28
CA ALA A 317 19.26 -17.13 -19.00
C ALA A 317 18.08 -17.51 -18.09
N ARG A 318 16.99 -18.01 -18.69
CA ARG A 318 15.81 -18.54 -17.98
C ARG A 318 15.57 -20.01 -18.24
N MET A 319 15.00 -20.71 -17.25
CA MET A 319 14.55 -22.10 -17.38
C MET A 319 13.22 -22.28 -16.66
N ASP A 320 12.29 -23.00 -17.29
CA ASP A 320 11.05 -23.41 -16.62
C ASP A 320 11.34 -24.54 -15.63
N ILE A 321 10.89 -24.37 -14.39
CA ILE A 321 10.95 -25.35 -13.31
C ILE A 321 9.52 -25.81 -12.99
N SER A 322 9.36 -27.12 -12.82
CA SER A 322 8.10 -27.70 -12.34
C SER A 322 7.92 -27.34 -10.88
N LEU A 323 6.82 -26.67 -10.56
CA LEU A 323 6.56 -26.24 -9.19
C LEU A 323 6.22 -27.44 -8.27
N ASP A 324 5.67 -28.51 -8.84
CA ASP A 324 5.41 -29.76 -8.12
C ASP A 324 6.74 -30.43 -7.67
N ASP A 325 7.75 -30.46 -8.54
CA ASP A 325 9.07 -31.02 -8.22
C ASP A 325 9.79 -30.16 -7.19
N LEU A 326 9.76 -28.84 -7.38
CA LEU A 326 10.36 -27.88 -6.45
C LEU A 326 9.71 -27.93 -5.06
N HIS A 327 8.39 -28.16 -4.99
CA HIS A 327 7.68 -28.34 -3.72
C HIS A 327 8.05 -29.64 -3.03
N ALA A 328 8.09 -30.75 -3.76
CA ALA A 328 8.50 -32.05 -3.23
C ALA A 328 9.93 -32.00 -2.67
N ALA A 329 10.83 -31.33 -3.39
CA ALA A 329 12.20 -31.08 -2.95
C ALA A 329 12.24 -30.28 -1.64
N ALA A 330 11.51 -29.15 -1.57
CA ALA A 330 11.47 -28.26 -0.41
C ALA A 330 10.93 -28.94 0.85
N GLN A 331 10.03 -29.92 0.71
CA GLN A 331 9.54 -30.72 1.84
C GLN A 331 10.56 -31.75 2.34
N SER A 332 11.45 -32.23 1.47
CA SER A 332 12.37 -33.33 1.75
C SER A 332 13.74 -32.89 2.29
N ALA A 333 14.13 -31.64 2.06
CA ALA A 333 15.46 -31.14 2.36
C ALA A 333 15.42 -29.81 3.15
N VAL A 334 16.42 -29.61 4.01
CA VAL A 334 16.60 -28.35 4.77
C VAL A 334 17.06 -27.20 3.87
N LYS A 335 17.65 -27.53 2.71
CA LYS A 335 18.20 -26.60 1.72
C LYS A 335 17.85 -27.09 0.32
N LEU A 336 17.62 -26.17 -0.60
CA LEU A 336 17.35 -26.46 -2.02
C LEU A 336 18.63 -26.21 -2.83
N PRO A 337 19.51 -27.20 -3.06
CA PRO A 337 20.71 -26.98 -3.82
C PRO A 337 20.39 -26.65 -5.29
N LEU A 338 21.04 -25.62 -5.81
CA LEU A 338 21.05 -25.29 -7.23
C LEU A 338 22.42 -25.61 -7.81
N ARG A 339 22.47 -26.41 -8.87
CA ARG A 339 23.69 -26.67 -9.64
C ARG A 339 23.57 -26.10 -11.05
N VAL A 340 24.58 -25.34 -11.47
CA VAL A 340 24.70 -24.84 -12.86
C VAL A 340 26.02 -25.36 -13.43
N ASN A 341 25.97 -26.11 -14.53
CA ASN A 341 27.11 -26.86 -15.10
C ASN A 341 27.88 -27.65 -14.04
N VAL A 342 27.17 -28.47 -13.25
CA VAL A 342 27.67 -29.28 -12.12
C VAL A 342 28.26 -28.50 -10.93
N VAL A 343 28.34 -27.17 -11.01
CA VAL A 343 28.84 -26.33 -9.92
C VAL A 343 27.71 -25.96 -8.98
N LEU A 344 27.89 -26.21 -7.67
CA LEU A 344 26.91 -25.88 -6.63
C LEU A 344 26.92 -24.38 -6.31
N TRP A 345 25.74 -23.77 -6.28
CA TRP A 345 25.54 -22.37 -5.91
C TRP A 345 25.13 -22.24 -4.43
N GLU A 346 25.49 -21.14 -3.80
CA GLU A 346 25.17 -20.86 -2.40
C GLU A 346 23.72 -20.37 -2.28
N GLU A 347 22.88 -21.09 -1.54
CA GLU A 347 21.52 -20.65 -1.22
C GLU A 347 21.55 -19.45 -0.25
N LEU A 348 20.83 -18.39 -0.62
CA LEU A 348 20.66 -17.18 0.19
C LEU A 348 19.30 -17.23 0.91
N PRO A 349 19.12 -16.44 1.99
CA PRO A 349 17.81 -16.31 2.62
C PRO A 349 16.73 -15.89 1.62
N PRO A 350 15.53 -16.52 1.67
CA PRO A 350 14.40 -16.11 0.84
C PRO A 350 13.94 -14.70 1.21
N ILE A 351 13.38 -13.97 0.24
CA ILE A 351 12.75 -12.65 0.44
C ILE A 351 11.26 -12.69 0.12
#